data_AF-A0A0N4XSH4-F1
#
_entry.id   AF-A0A0N4XSH4-F1
#
_cell.length_a   1.000
_cell.length_b   1.000
_cell.length_c   1.000
_cell.angle_alpha   90.00
_cell.angle_beta   90.00
_cell.angle_gamma   90.00
#
_symmetry.space_group_name_H-M   'P 1'
#
loop_
_entity.id
_entity.type
_entity.pdbx_description
1 polymer ?
#
loop_
_entity_poly.entity_id
_entity_poly.type
_entity_poly.pdbx_seq_one_letter_code
_entity_poly.pdbx_strand_id
1 'polypeptide(L)'
;VQVVLEPLGSPAPPNLHTPPYLTVSPEVFYHKLTANDKFLVLATDGLWEWLDPDTVVRLVHDHTLGTMTLQPYQPKSSATLKEVLLDLQERKIGEKSHKKPIDENCATHIIRHALGGVSGGQSKQYERLIDILQIPPGRARNYRDDISVIVVHFNEKYLEESDSSAVAPEAIEMQAK
;
A
#
# COMPACT_ATOMS: atom_id res chain seq x y z
N VAL A 1 11.09 40.00 -13.09
CA VAL A 1 11.02 39.22 -11.84
C VAL A 1 12.46 38.95 -11.41
N GLN A 2 12.94 39.61 -10.36
CA GLN A 2 14.32 39.51 -9.91
C GLN A 2 14.45 38.24 -9.06
N VAL A 3 15.12 37.21 -9.59
CA VAL A 3 15.36 35.97 -8.84
C VAL A 3 16.56 36.22 -7.93
N VAL A 4 16.30 36.52 -6.67
CA VAL A 4 17.32 36.60 -5.62
C VAL A 4 17.56 35.17 -5.12
N LEU A 5 18.64 34.54 -5.56
CA LEU A 5 19.14 33.26 -5.04
C LEU A 5 20.24 33.49 -4.00
N GLU A 6 20.01 34.35 -2.99
CA GLU A 6 20.88 34.38 -1.81
C GLU A 6 20.01 34.48 -0.56
N PRO A 7 20.09 33.45 0.31
CA PRO A 7 21.17 33.47 1.31
C PRO A 7 21.90 32.13 1.53
N LEU A 8 21.96 31.20 0.56
CA LEU A 8 22.40 29.81 0.83
C LEU A 8 23.87 29.46 0.49
N GLY A 9 24.72 30.42 0.10
CA GLY A 9 26.19 30.22 -0.02
C GLY A 9 26.68 29.21 -1.07
N SER A 10 25.78 28.70 -1.92
CA SER A 10 26.10 27.77 -3.02
C SER A 10 25.94 28.50 -4.36
N PRO A 11 26.86 28.33 -5.33
CA PRO A 11 26.69 28.92 -6.65
C PRO A 11 25.42 28.38 -7.30
N ALA A 12 24.73 29.24 -8.07
CA ALA A 12 23.57 28.82 -8.84
C ALA A 12 23.95 27.64 -9.78
N PRO A 13 23.11 26.60 -9.88
CA PRO A 13 23.33 25.52 -10.84
C PRO A 13 23.60 26.06 -12.25
N PRO A 14 24.53 25.45 -13.02
CA PRO A 14 24.78 25.88 -14.39
C PRO A 14 23.55 25.68 -15.29
N ASN A 15 23.45 26.45 -16.37
CA ASN A 15 22.44 26.33 -17.44
C ASN A 15 20.99 26.73 -17.07
N LEU A 16 20.81 27.65 -16.12
CA LEU A 16 19.50 28.23 -15.77
C LEU A 16 19.04 29.35 -16.74
N HIS A 17 18.96 29.05 -18.03
CA HIS A 17 18.60 30.00 -19.09
C HIS A 17 17.14 30.50 -19.10
N THR A 18 16.17 29.64 -18.75
CA THR A 18 14.73 29.88 -18.94
C THR A 18 13.92 29.36 -17.75
N PRO A 19 13.93 30.05 -16.59
CA PRO A 19 13.04 29.71 -15.47
C PRO A 19 11.56 29.93 -15.86
N PRO A 20 10.59 29.20 -15.25
CA PRO A 20 10.72 28.27 -14.11
C PRO A 20 11.00 26.80 -14.49
N TYR A 21 11.85 26.13 -13.72
CA TYR A 21 12.26 24.72 -13.94
C TYR A 21 11.52 23.69 -13.10
N LEU A 22 10.97 24.12 -11.97
CA LEU A 22 10.25 23.27 -11.03
C LEU A 22 8.85 23.85 -10.87
N THR A 23 7.85 23.00 -10.95
CA THR A 23 6.47 23.32 -10.59
C THR A 23 5.99 22.31 -9.58
N VAL A 24 5.07 22.71 -8.71
CA VAL A 24 4.46 21.84 -7.69
C VAL A 24 3.05 21.42 -8.14
N SER A 25 2.80 21.46 -9.45
CA SER A 25 1.53 21.04 -10.04
C SER A 25 1.55 19.51 -10.18
N PRO A 26 0.70 18.77 -9.45
CA PRO A 26 0.69 17.32 -9.52
C PRO A 26 0.03 16.84 -10.81
N GLU A 27 0.35 15.61 -11.21
CA GLU A 27 -0.47 14.86 -12.15
C GLU A 27 -1.69 14.30 -11.41
N VAL A 28 -2.88 14.47 -11.98
CA VAL A 28 -4.15 14.06 -11.36
C VAL A 28 -4.79 12.97 -12.21
N PHE A 29 -5.05 11.82 -11.58
CA PHE A 29 -5.73 10.69 -12.18
C PHE A 29 -7.03 10.40 -11.45
N TYR A 30 -8.06 10.02 -12.20
CA TYR A 30 -9.36 9.60 -11.65
C TYR A 30 -9.58 8.12 -11.93
N HIS A 31 -9.90 7.36 -10.88
CA HIS A 31 -10.29 5.96 -10.97
C HIS A 31 -11.57 5.75 -10.16
N LYS A 32 -12.63 5.25 -10.81
CA LYS A 32 -13.86 4.87 -10.13
C LYS A 32 -13.65 3.47 -9.55
N LEU A 33 -13.71 3.36 -8.22
CA LEU A 33 -13.59 2.08 -7.54
C LEU A 33 -14.68 1.11 -7.99
N THR A 34 -14.29 -0.14 -8.18
CA THR A 34 -15.15 -1.26 -8.56
C THR A 34 -15.09 -2.35 -7.48
N ALA A 35 -16.01 -3.32 -7.50
CA ALA A 35 -15.95 -4.47 -6.58
C ALA A 35 -14.64 -5.28 -6.64
N ASN A 36 -13.87 -5.15 -7.73
CA ASN A 36 -12.56 -5.80 -7.89
C ASN A 36 -11.43 -5.09 -7.14
N ASP A 37 -11.61 -3.81 -6.79
CA ASP A 37 -10.60 -3.00 -6.12
C ASP A 37 -10.64 -3.25 -4.60
N LYS A 38 -9.58 -3.86 -4.07
CA LYS A 38 -9.54 -4.30 -2.65
C LYS A 38 -8.80 -3.33 -1.74
N PHE A 39 -7.74 -2.71 -2.23
CA PHE A 39 -6.90 -1.80 -1.45
C PHE A 39 -6.11 -0.84 -2.34
N LEU A 40 -5.56 0.21 -1.72
CA LEU A 40 -4.60 1.14 -2.30
C LEU A 40 -3.37 1.24 -1.39
N VAL A 41 -2.18 1.16 -1.98
CA VAL A 41 -0.91 1.39 -1.27
C VAL A 41 -0.32 2.72 -1.74
N LEU A 42 -0.06 3.62 -0.81
CA LEU A 42 0.69 4.84 -1.03
C LEU A 42 2.01 4.71 -0.28
N ALA A 43 3.13 4.96 -0.95
CA ALA A 43 4.44 4.91 -0.31
C ALA A 43 5.44 5.85 -0.98
N THR A 44 6.45 6.25 -0.20
CA THR A 44 7.62 6.98 -0.72
C THR A 44 8.50 6.07 -1.57
N ASP A 45 9.35 6.67 -2.41
CA ASP A 45 10.39 5.99 -3.19
C ASP A 45 11.28 5.08 -2.33
N GLY A 46 11.56 5.48 -1.09
CA GLY A 46 12.27 4.65 -0.11
C GLY A 46 11.66 3.26 0.11
N LEU A 47 10.37 3.00 -0.19
CA LEU A 47 9.83 1.64 -0.23
C LEU A 47 10.15 0.94 -1.57
N TRP A 48 9.91 1.64 -2.67
CA TRP A 48 9.98 1.11 -4.03
C TRP A 48 11.41 0.81 -4.49
N GLU A 49 12.42 1.32 -3.78
CA GLU A 49 13.82 0.89 -3.93
C GLU A 49 14.06 -0.56 -3.46
N TRP A 50 13.23 -1.08 -2.55
CA TRP A 50 13.41 -2.41 -1.95
C TRP A 50 12.48 -3.47 -2.52
N LEU A 51 11.27 -3.08 -2.91
CA LEU A 51 10.21 -4.02 -3.32
C LEU A 51 9.55 -3.58 -4.61
N ASP A 52 9.36 -4.54 -5.51
CA ASP A 52 8.52 -4.35 -6.68
C ASP A 52 7.04 -4.19 -6.30
N PRO A 53 6.26 -3.40 -7.05
CA PRO A 53 4.82 -3.24 -6.81
C PRO A 53 4.05 -4.56 -6.69
N ASP A 54 4.33 -5.53 -7.56
CA ASP A 54 3.69 -6.85 -7.55
C ASP A 54 3.97 -7.63 -6.25
N THR A 55 5.17 -7.44 -5.70
CA THR A 55 5.56 -8.06 -4.43
C THR A 55 4.81 -7.41 -3.28
N VAL A 56 4.68 -6.09 -3.26
CA VAL A 56 3.89 -5.38 -2.24
C VAL A 56 2.42 -5.79 -2.31
N VAL A 57 1.82 -5.85 -3.49
CA VAL A 57 0.43 -6.32 -3.70
C VAL A 57 0.22 -7.72 -3.14
N ARG A 58 1.15 -8.64 -3.42
CA ARG A 58 1.11 -10.01 -2.89
C ARG A 58 1.21 -10.06 -1.36
N LEU A 59 2.10 -9.26 -0.77
CA LEU A 59 2.26 -9.17 0.69
C LEU A 59 0.99 -8.66 1.37
N VAL A 60 0.37 -7.60 0.82
CA VAL A 60 -0.90 -7.06 1.35
C VAL A 60 -2.02 -8.08 1.24
N HIS A 61 -2.13 -8.75 0.11
CA HIS A 61 -3.15 -9.78 -0.11
C HIS A 61 -3.01 -10.94 0.87
N ASP A 62 -1.80 -11.50 1.02
CA ASP A 62 -1.56 -12.61 1.94
C ASP A 62 -1.74 -12.19 3.41
N HIS A 63 -1.33 -10.97 3.78
CA HIS A 63 -1.58 -10.39 5.11
C HIS A 63 -3.10 -10.32 5.39
N THR A 64 -3.87 -9.77 4.45
CA THR A 64 -5.33 -9.63 4.58
C THR A 64 -5.99 -10.99 4.77
N LEU A 65 -5.67 -11.99 3.93
CA LEU A 65 -6.20 -13.35 4.06
C LEU A 65 -5.88 -13.98 5.43
N GLY A 66 -4.68 -13.76 5.95
CA GLY A 66 -4.29 -14.32 7.23
C GLY A 66 -4.86 -13.57 8.43
N THR A 67 -5.12 -12.25 8.36
CA THR A 67 -5.78 -11.53 9.46
C THR A 67 -7.17 -12.09 9.77
N MET A 68 -7.88 -12.59 8.75
CA MET A 68 -9.18 -13.29 8.92
C MET A 68 -9.09 -14.51 9.85
N THR A 69 -7.90 -15.08 10.03
CA THR A 69 -7.64 -16.23 10.93
C THR A 69 -7.29 -15.83 12.36
N LEU A 70 -6.96 -14.56 12.61
CA LEU A 70 -6.63 -14.09 13.96
C LEU A 70 -7.88 -13.99 14.85
N GLN A 71 -9.05 -13.78 14.26
CA GLN A 71 -10.31 -13.70 15.00
C GLN A 71 -11.07 -15.04 14.95
N PRO A 72 -11.59 -15.53 16.10
CA PRO A 72 -12.44 -16.71 16.15
C PRO A 72 -13.59 -16.60 15.15
N TYR A 73 -13.90 -17.69 14.45
CA TYR A 73 -15.01 -17.69 13.52
C TYR A 73 -16.33 -17.51 14.24
N GLN A 74 -17.05 -16.45 13.88
CA GLN A 74 -18.41 -16.20 14.33
C GLN A 74 -19.33 -16.17 13.11
N PRO A 75 -20.07 -17.26 12.83
CA PRO A 75 -21.03 -17.26 11.74
C PRO A 75 -22.13 -16.24 12.04
N LYS A 76 -22.59 -15.51 11.01
CA LYS A 76 -23.74 -14.62 11.15
C LYS A 76 -24.99 -15.45 11.44
N SER A 77 -25.88 -14.93 12.27
CA SER A 77 -27.11 -15.64 12.68
C SER A 77 -28.03 -16.03 11.51
N SER A 78 -27.91 -15.36 10.36
CA SER A 78 -28.69 -15.60 9.14
C SER A 78 -27.92 -16.34 8.04
N ALA A 79 -26.68 -16.80 8.29
CA ALA A 79 -25.85 -17.41 7.26
C ALA A 79 -26.33 -18.82 6.89
N THR A 80 -26.33 -19.14 5.60
CA THR A 80 -26.63 -20.50 5.15
C THR A 80 -25.46 -21.45 5.43
N LEU A 81 -25.72 -22.76 5.57
CA LEU A 81 -24.65 -23.75 5.76
C LEU A 81 -23.61 -23.72 4.62
N LYS A 82 -24.05 -23.36 3.41
CA LYS A 82 -23.18 -23.19 2.25
C LYS A 82 -22.22 -22.00 2.43
N GLU A 83 -22.71 -20.86 2.88
CA GLU A 83 -21.86 -19.69 3.19
C GLU A 83 -20.86 -20.02 4.29
N VAL A 84 -21.32 -20.69 5.35
CA VAL A 84 -20.43 -21.11 6.44
C VAL A 84 -19.30 -22.01 5.95
N LEU A 85 -19.60 -22.94 5.03
CA LEU A 85 -18.57 -23.81 4.45
C LEU A 85 -17.54 -23.01 3.65
N LEU A 86 -17.98 -22.03 2.85
CA LEU A 86 -17.09 -21.17 2.07
C LEU A 86 -16.17 -20.34 2.97
N ASP A 87 -16.73 -19.70 4.00
CA ASP A 87 -15.98 -18.92 4.99
C ASP A 87 -14.89 -19.77 5.68
N LEU A 88 -15.23 -21.01 6.04
CA LEU A 88 -14.28 -21.94 6.67
C LEU A 88 -13.19 -22.43 5.69
N GLN A 89 -13.53 -22.62 4.41
CA GLN A 89 -12.56 -22.98 3.38
C GLN A 89 -11.53 -21.86 3.16
N GLU A 90 -11.97 -20.60 3.12
CA GLU A 90 -11.09 -19.44 3.04
C GLU A 90 -10.17 -19.32 4.26
N ARG A 91 -10.72 -19.48 5.46
CA ARG A 91 -9.94 -19.47 6.71
C ARG A 91 -8.89 -20.58 6.74
N LYS A 92 -9.23 -21.77 6.26
CA LYS A 92 -8.26 -22.87 6.12
C LYS A 92 -7.10 -22.52 5.18
N ILE A 93 -7.36 -21.74 4.13
CA ILE A 93 -6.31 -21.24 3.23
C ILE A 93 -5.43 -20.20 3.95
N GLY A 94 -6.04 -19.29 4.71
CA GLY A 94 -5.33 -18.30 5.52
C GLY A 94 -4.52 -18.89 6.67
N GLU A 95 -4.95 -20.04 7.22
CA GLU A 95 -4.28 -20.71 8.34
C GLU A 95 -3.03 -21.49 7.90
N LYS A 96 -2.82 -21.64 6.59
CA LYS A 96 -1.54 -22.15 6.08
C LYS A 96 -0.42 -21.27 6.64
N SER A 97 0.56 -21.90 7.29
CA SER A 97 1.63 -21.27 8.08
C SER A 97 2.28 -20.03 7.44
N HIS A 98 2.42 -20.00 6.10
CA HIS A 98 3.03 -18.87 5.39
C HIS A 98 2.15 -17.62 5.24
N LYS A 99 0.84 -17.71 5.50
CA LYS A 99 -0.12 -16.61 5.32
C LYS A 99 -0.56 -15.98 6.63
N LYS A 100 -0.34 -16.64 7.78
CA LYS A 100 -0.66 -16.07 9.08
C LYS A 100 0.23 -14.85 9.34
N PRO A 101 -0.33 -13.65 9.48
CA PRO A 101 0.47 -12.44 9.67
C PRO A 101 1.11 -12.46 11.05
N ILE A 102 2.40 -12.15 11.09
CA ILE A 102 3.15 -11.87 12.32
C ILE A 102 2.82 -10.47 12.82
N ASP A 103 2.65 -9.54 11.89
CA ASP A 103 2.43 -8.13 12.15
C ASP A 103 0.94 -7.83 12.13
N GLU A 104 0.41 -7.14 13.14
CA GLU A 104 -1.00 -6.73 13.15
C GLU A 104 -1.28 -5.66 12.07
N ASN A 105 -0.34 -4.73 11.90
CA ASN A 105 -0.44 -3.64 10.92
C ASN A 105 0.17 -4.06 9.57
N CYS A 106 -0.60 -3.90 8.48
CA CYS A 106 -0.17 -4.24 7.13
C CYS A 106 1.02 -3.40 6.64
N ALA A 107 1.08 -2.10 6.97
CA ALA A 107 2.21 -1.24 6.62
C ALA A 107 3.50 -1.70 7.32
N THR A 108 3.41 -2.07 8.60
CA THR A 108 4.55 -2.67 9.33
C THR A 108 5.01 -3.98 8.69
N HIS A 109 4.05 -4.80 8.25
CA HIS A 109 4.34 -6.03 7.51
C HIS A 109 5.17 -5.74 6.24
N ILE A 110 4.74 -4.78 5.43
CA ILE A 110 5.45 -4.36 4.21
C ILE A 110 6.86 -3.87 4.54
N ILE A 111 7.01 -2.96 5.52
CA ILE A 111 8.32 -2.38 5.88
C ILE A 111 9.28 -3.46 6.39
N ARG A 112 8.78 -4.41 7.19
CA ARG A 112 9.58 -5.56 7.67
C ARG A 112 10.07 -6.43 6.51
N HIS A 113 9.24 -6.62 5.49
CA HIS A 113 9.61 -7.35 4.28
C HIS A 113 10.55 -6.56 3.35
N ALA A 114 10.43 -5.24 3.30
CA ALA A 114 11.33 -4.38 2.53
C ALA A 114 12.76 -4.47 3.07
N LEU A 115 12.92 -4.27 4.39
CA LEU A 115 14.24 -4.25 5.03
C LEU A 115 14.78 -5.67 5.32
N GLY A 116 13.93 -6.61 5.73
CA GLY A 116 14.34 -7.99 6.02
C GLY A 116 14.45 -8.89 4.79
N GLY A 117 13.94 -8.43 3.64
CA GLY A 117 13.80 -9.22 2.43
C GLY A 117 12.62 -10.20 2.48
N VAL A 118 12.28 -10.72 1.29
CA VAL A 118 11.10 -11.58 1.06
C VAL A 118 11.39 -13.08 1.04
N SER A 119 12.67 -13.46 1.14
CA SER A 119 13.14 -14.84 0.98
C SER A 119 14.10 -15.25 2.09
N GLY A 120 14.17 -16.55 2.36
CA GLY A 120 15.09 -17.13 3.35
C GLY A 120 14.48 -17.45 4.71
N GLY A 121 13.15 -17.34 4.84
CA GLY A 121 12.44 -17.63 6.08
C GLY A 121 12.61 -16.55 7.14
N GLN A 122 11.89 -16.73 8.25
CA GLN A 122 11.75 -15.69 9.28
C GLN A 122 13.07 -15.37 10.00
N SER A 123 13.92 -16.37 10.25
CA SER A 123 15.21 -16.15 10.94
C SER A 123 16.15 -15.24 10.14
N LYS A 124 16.39 -15.54 8.86
CA LYS A 124 17.23 -14.70 7.99
C LYS A 124 16.66 -13.30 7.78
N GLN A 125 15.33 -13.20 7.77
CA GLN A 125 14.66 -11.92 7.66
C GLN A 125 14.95 -11.05 8.89
N TYR A 126 14.89 -11.62 10.10
CA TYR A 126 15.25 -10.89 11.32
C TYR A 126 16.72 -10.52 11.38
N GLU A 127 17.63 -11.39 10.96
CA GLU A 127 19.07 -11.08 10.89
C GLU A 127 19.33 -9.82 10.05
N ARG A 128 18.79 -9.76 8.82
CA ARG A 128 18.92 -8.58 7.95
C ARG A 128 18.26 -7.33 8.52
N LEU A 129 17.10 -7.50 9.15
CA LEU A 129 16.39 -6.39 9.78
C LEU A 129 17.22 -5.77 10.90
N ILE A 130 17.84 -6.62 11.73
CA ILE A 130 18.75 -6.21 12.81
C ILE A 130 19.93 -5.43 12.23
N ASP A 131 20.57 -5.96 11.19
CA ASP A 131 21.73 -5.33 10.55
C ASP A 131 21.41 -3.92 10.03
N ILE A 132 20.25 -3.73 9.40
CA ILE A 132 19.84 -2.44 8.85
C ILE A 132 19.38 -1.46 9.93
N LEU A 133 18.63 -1.93 10.93
CA LEU A 133 18.07 -1.05 11.97
C LEU A 133 19.10 -0.62 13.02
N GLN A 134 20.20 -1.36 13.19
CA GLN A 134 21.28 -1.01 14.12
C GLN A 134 22.26 0.03 13.56
N ILE A 135 22.12 0.43 12.29
CA ILE A 135 23.02 1.42 11.69
C ILE A 135 22.88 2.76 12.42
N PRO A 136 24.00 3.37 12.88
CA PRO A 136 23.94 4.58 13.67
C PRO A 136 23.39 5.78 12.87
N PRO A 137 22.76 6.76 13.56
CA PRO A 137 22.29 7.98 12.91
C PRO A 137 23.46 8.71 12.24
N GLY A 138 23.21 9.26 11.06
CA GLY A 138 24.24 9.86 10.19
C GLY A 138 24.89 8.89 9.19
N ARG A 139 24.81 7.58 9.42
CA ARG A 139 25.18 6.56 8.41
C ARG A 139 23.98 5.87 7.77
N ALA A 140 22.83 5.85 8.45
CA ALA A 140 21.62 5.16 7.99
C ALA A 140 21.20 5.57 6.56
N ARG A 141 21.29 6.86 6.21
CA ARG A 141 20.96 7.37 4.86
C ARG A 141 21.87 6.86 3.73
N ASN A 142 23.00 6.23 4.03
CA ASN A 142 23.81 5.55 3.02
C ASN A 142 23.28 4.15 2.68
N TYR A 143 22.35 3.62 3.47
CA TYR A 143 21.84 2.26 3.34
C TYR A 143 20.34 2.22 3.07
N ARG A 144 19.56 3.19 3.56
CA ARG A 144 18.12 3.30 3.30
C ARG A 144 17.68 4.75 3.32
N ASP A 145 16.66 5.06 2.53
CA ASP A 145 15.95 6.33 2.63
C ASP A 145 14.83 6.29 3.69
N ASP A 146 14.12 7.40 3.83
CA ASP A 146 12.91 7.49 4.65
C ASP A 146 11.76 6.71 4.00
N ILE A 147 11.24 5.73 4.74
CA ILE A 147 10.17 4.85 4.28
C ILE A 147 8.87 5.24 4.97
N SER A 148 7.89 5.71 4.20
CA SER A 148 6.52 5.94 4.65
C SER A 148 5.56 5.11 3.81
N VAL A 149 4.63 4.41 4.46
CA VAL A 149 3.66 3.53 3.80
C VAL A 149 2.28 3.73 4.41
N ILE A 150 1.27 3.88 3.56
CA ILE A 150 -0.15 3.92 3.91
C ILE A 150 -0.84 2.83 3.10
N VAL A 151 -1.55 1.95 3.79
CA VAL A 151 -2.39 0.91 3.18
C VAL A 151 -3.85 1.24 3.49
N VAL A 152 -4.63 1.51 2.44
CA VAL A 152 -6.06 1.80 2.54
C VAL A 152 -6.83 0.58 2.05
N HIS A 153 -7.57 -0.08 2.94
CA HIS A 153 -8.48 -1.16 2.57
C HIS A 153 -9.86 -0.60 2.23
N PHE A 154 -10.42 -1.02 1.10
CA PHE A 154 -11.75 -0.62 0.70
C PHE A 154 -12.82 -1.53 1.30
N ASN A 155 -14.02 -0.99 1.50
CA ASN A 155 -15.16 -1.79 1.95
C ASN A 155 -15.80 -2.48 0.75
N GLU A 156 -15.47 -3.76 0.55
CA GLU A 156 -15.93 -4.55 -0.60
C GLU A 156 -17.46 -4.60 -0.72
N LYS A 157 -18.16 -4.78 0.40
CA LYS A 157 -19.64 -4.87 0.41
C LYS A 157 -20.29 -3.59 -0.11
N TYR A 158 -19.74 -2.45 0.29
CA TYR A 158 -20.23 -1.16 -0.17
C TYR A 158 -20.03 -0.98 -1.68
N LEU A 159 -18.91 -1.47 -2.21
CA LEU A 159 -18.62 -1.40 -3.64
C LEU A 159 -19.53 -2.32 -4.45
N GLU A 160 -19.80 -3.54 -3.97
CA GLU A 160 -20.74 -4.49 -4.60
C GLU A 160 -22.17 -3.93 -4.68
N GLU A 161 -22.66 -3.28 -3.62
CA GLU A 161 -23.98 -2.64 -3.59
C GLU A 161 -24.06 -1.45 -4.57
N SER A 162 -22.98 -0.67 -4.69
CA SER A 162 -22.91 0.48 -5.60
C SER A 162 -22.93 0.08 -7.09
N ASP A 163 -22.30 -1.04 -7.44
CA ASP A 163 -22.31 -1.57 -8.81
C ASP A 163 -23.69 -2.12 -9.19
N SER A 164 -24.45 -2.66 -8.22
CA SER A 164 -25.81 -3.17 -8.45
C SER A 164 -26.86 -2.07 -8.70
N SER A 165 -26.63 -0.85 -8.17
CA SER A 165 -27.54 0.30 -8.32
C SER A 165 -27.23 1.18 -9.53
N ALA A 166 -26.05 1.04 -10.15
CA ALA A 166 -25.61 1.85 -11.28
C ALA A 166 -26.16 1.42 -12.66
N VAL A 167 -27.10 0.46 -12.73
CA VAL A 167 -27.65 -0.08 -13.99
C VAL A 167 -28.83 0.75 -14.55
N ALA A 168 -29.21 1.87 -13.92
CA ALA A 168 -30.17 2.82 -14.51
C ALA A 168 -29.43 4.01 -15.15
N PRO A 169 -29.42 4.16 -16.49
CA PRO A 169 -28.84 5.33 -17.12
C PRO A 169 -29.83 6.50 -17.03
N GLU A 170 -29.61 7.43 -16.09
CA GLU A 170 -30.24 8.74 -16.19
C GLU A 170 -29.49 9.56 -17.26
N ALA A 171 -30.20 9.82 -18.36
CA ALA A 171 -29.76 10.71 -19.43
C ALA A 171 -29.59 12.13 -18.89
N ILE A 172 -28.35 12.61 -18.77
CA ILE A 172 -28.05 14.00 -18.45
C ILE A 172 -28.13 14.80 -19.76
N GLU A 173 -29.26 15.47 -19.96
CA GLU A 173 -29.46 16.46 -21.02
C GLU A 173 -28.69 17.75 -20.65
N MET A 174 -27.57 18.00 -21.33
CA MET A 174 -26.84 19.27 -21.20
C MET A 174 -27.61 20.39 -21.90
N GLN A 175 -28.28 21.25 -21.13
CA GLN A 175 -28.68 22.57 -21.62
C GLN A 175 -27.52 23.56 -21.47
N ALA A 176 -26.96 23.96 -22.61
CA ALA A 176 -26.07 25.11 -22.71
C ALA A 176 -26.86 26.42 -22.57
N LYS A 177 -26.33 27.35 -21.77
CA LYS A 177 -26.61 28.79 -21.84
C LYS A 177 -25.30 29.54 -21.92
#